data_AF-F3NQK1-F1
#
_entry.id   AF-F3NQK1-F1
#
_cell.length_a   1.000
_cell.length_b   1.000
_cell.length_c   1.000
_cell.angle_alpha   90.00
_cell.angle_beta   90.00
_cell.angle_gamma   90.00
#
_symmetry.space_group_name_H-M   'P 1'
#
loop_
_entity.id
_entity.type
_entity.pdbx_description
1 polymer ?
#
loop_
_entity_poly.entity_id
_entity_poly.type
_entity_poly.pdbx_seq_one_letter_code
_entity_poly.pdbx_strand_id
1 'polypeptide(L)' 'MYRTAAGSFVVQGDVSDAFTPPAGEGLVEIPEAVLREAFRALGW' A
#
# COMPACT_ATOMS: atom_id res chain seq x y z
N MET A 1 7.28 -1.76 -3.34
CA MET A 1 6.82 -0.47 -2.78
C MET A 1 7.73 0.61 -3.35
N TYR A 2 7.15 1.68 -3.90
CA TYR A 2 7.90 2.80 -4.47
C TYR A 2 7.46 4.10 -3.80
N ARG A 3 8.41 4.99 -3.50
CA ARG A 3 8.11 6.36 -3.07
C ARG A 3 7.99 7.25 -4.30
N THR A 4 6.90 7.99 -4.43
CA THR A 4 6.72 8.96 -5.51
C THR A 4 7.49 10.26 -5.21
N ALA A 5 7.69 11.08 -6.24
CA ALA A 5 8.27 12.41 -6.07
C ALA A 5 7.43 13.33 -5.17
N ALA A 6 6.13 13.04 -5.00
CA ALA A 6 5.21 13.77 -4.14
C ALA A 6 5.21 13.28 -2.68
N GLY A 7 6.03 12.29 -2.33
CA GLY A 7 6.12 11.74 -0.96
C GLY A 7 5.04 10.70 -0.62
N SER A 8 4.19 10.33 -1.58
CA SER A 8 3.26 9.20 -1.42
C SER A 8 3.95 7.86 -1.68
N PHE A 9 3.34 6.77 -1.22
CA PHE A 9 3.82 5.42 -1.45
C PHE A 9 2.88 4.67 -2.38
N VAL A 10 3.44 4.06 -3.43
CA VAL A 10 2.74 3.14 -4.30
C VAL A 10 3.09 1.72 -3.87
N VAL A 11 2.07 0.95 -3.55
CA VAL A 11 2.20 -0.46 -3.17
C VAL A 11 1.52 -1.31 -4.23
N GLN A 12 2.20 -2.37 -4.65
CA GLN A 12 1.65 -3.36 -5.56
C GLN A 12 0.84 -4.36 -4.75
N GLY A 13 -0.40 -4.60 -5.15
CA GLY A 13 -1.32 -5.54 -4.53
C GLY A 13 -2.61 -5.62 -5.36
N ASP A 14 -3.53 -6.44 -4.92
CA ASP A 14 -4.82 -6.62 -5.59
C ASP A 14 -5.84 -5.62 -5.04
N VAL A 15 -6.71 -5.12 -5.92
CA VAL A 15 -7.81 -4.25 -5.51
C VAL A 15 -8.80 -5.08 -4.69
N SER A 16 -9.11 -4.62 -3.48
CA SER A 16 -10.04 -5.30 -2.60
C SER A 16 -11.44 -4.72 -2.72
N ASP A 17 -12.42 -5.61 -2.87
CA ASP A 17 -13.85 -5.28 -2.83
C ASP A 17 -14.45 -5.47 -1.41
N ALA A 18 -13.62 -5.75 -0.40
CA ALA A 18 -14.08 -6.01 0.97
C ALA A 18 -14.80 -4.81 1.61
N PHE A 19 -14.57 -3.60 1.10
CA PHE A 19 -15.24 -2.37 1.54
C PHE A 19 -15.31 -1.37 0.38
N THR A 20 -16.32 -0.49 0.38
CA THR A 20 -16.44 0.58 -0.63
C THR A 20 -15.74 1.84 -0.13
N PRO A 21 -14.56 2.20 -0.67
CA PRO A 21 -13.85 3.40 -0.25
C PRO A 21 -14.54 4.69 -0.76
N PRO A 22 -14.22 5.86 -0.16
CA PRO A 22 -14.62 7.15 -0.69
C PRO A 22 -14.21 7.36 -2.15
N ALA A 23 -14.90 8.26 -2.84
CA ALA A 23 -14.62 8.53 -4.25
C ALA A 23 -13.18 9.02 -4.47
N GLY A 24 -12.45 8.34 -5.36
CA GLY A 24 -11.04 8.62 -5.68
C GLY A 24 -10.03 7.83 -4.85
N GLU A 25 -10.48 7.01 -3.91
CA GLU A 25 -9.65 6.10 -3.11
C GLU A 25 -9.82 4.64 -3.57
N GLY A 26 -8.80 3.82 -3.35
CA GLY A 26 -8.80 2.38 -3.64
C GLY A 26 -8.23 1.60 -2.47
N LEU A 27 -8.87 0.49 -2.12
CA LEU A 27 -8.33 -0.45 -1.14
C LEU A 27 -7.43 -1.44 -1.86
N VAL A 28 -6.24 -1.65 -1.30
CA VAL A 28 -5.25 -2.56 -1.85
C VAL A 28 -4.88 -3.57 -0.78
N GLU A 29 -5.02 -4.85 -1.10
CA GLU A 29 -4.57 -5.93 -0.23
C GLU A 29 -3.06 -6.11 -0.34
N ILE A 30 -2.39 -6.05 0.81
CA ILE A 30 -0.93 -6.20 0.90
C ILE A 30 -0.67 -7.42 1.78
N PRO A 31 0.06 -8.44 1.29
CA PRO A 31 0.47 -9.56 2.12
C PRO A 31 1.28 -9.08 3.33
N GLU A 32 1.01 -9.63 4.52
CA GLU A 32 1.67 -9.20 5.76
C GLU A 32 3.20 -9.25 5.66
N ALA A 33 3.74 -10.29 5.01
CA ALA A 33 5.18 -10.42 4.78
C ALA A 33 5.77 -9.23 3.98
N VAL A 34 5.04 -8.73 2.97
CA VAL A 34 5.47 -7.57 2.18
C VAL A 34 5.44 -6.30 3.00
N LEU A 35 4.40 -6.12 3.82
CA LEU A 35 4.28 -4.98 4.72
C LEU A 35 5.40 -4.97 5.78
N ARG A 36 5.75 -6.13 6.32
CA ARG A 36 6.84 -6.31 7.28
C ARG A 36 8.19 -5.90 6.69
N GLU A 37 8.48 -6.35 5.48
CA GLU A 37 9.72 -5.96 4.79
C GLU A 37 9.71 -4.47 4.42
N ALA A 38 8.56 -3.89 4.09
CA ALA A 38 8.43 -2.46 3.87
C ALA A 38 8.77 -1.63 5.11
N PHE A 39 8.26 -2.00 6.30
CA PHE A 39 8.62 -1.34 7.56
C PHE A 39 10.12 -1.43 7.83
N ARG A 40 10.71 -2.63 7.68
CA ARG A 40 12.15 -2.84 7.84
C ARG A 40 12.98 -1.98 6.88
N ALA A 41 12.59 -1.90 5.61
CA ALA A 41 13.29 -1.11 4.60
C ALA A 41 13.19 0.41 4.86
N LEU A 42 12.12 0.86 5.52
CA LEU A 42 11.91 2.25 5.89
C LEU A 42 12.56 2.64 7.23
N GLY A 43 13.12 1.67 7.97
CA GLY A 43 13.80 1.91 9.24
C GLY A 43 12.85 2.23 10.41
N TRP A 44 11.61 1.75 10.33
CA TRP A 44 10.62 1.82 11.41
C TRP A 44 10.69 0.59 12.33
#